data_AF-A0A966GYD8-F1
#
_entry.id   AF-A0A966GYD8-F1
#
_cell.length_a   1.000
_cell.length_b   1.000
_cell.length_c   1.000
_cell.angle_alpha   90.00
_cell.angle_beta   90.00
_cell.angle_gamma   90.00
#
_symmetry.space_group_name_H-M   'P 1'
#
loop_
_entity.id
_entity.type
_entity.pdbx_description
1 polymer ?
#
loop_
_entity_poly.entity_id
_entity_poly.type
_entity_poly.pdbx_seq_one_letter_code
_entity_poly.pdbx_strand_id
1 'polypeptide(L)'
;MKNLFRFIALLVAWNMQVSLHAQVPVMSSYPSAQAVIFLDFDGHTVQGTSWNYAGPIVCGASGLTTAKIIEVFNRVAEDYRPFNINITTDSTLYWSAPVMQRTRVIITISSSWYGTAGGVAFTGSFSWGDNTPAFVFSALHGYRVKDIAEATSHEAGHTLGLSHQSKYDADCYKISEYNSGQGTGEIGWAPIMGVGYSKNFTLWNYGPNTFGCTNMQSDLDIITSAGNGFGYRVDDHGTDFSTATVPVFAANEFEMEGIVERNTDKDFFRFIMPGAGRFELNATPYNVGTGNAGSDLDLQVSLYDGAQQLLSIYNPGTLLNSVADTTLSAGTYYLKVEGKGNQYAPAYASLGSYSLLGRIEVGGGEILPLRKFQLRGSRNGDKHQLDWTFEADEPVKSQTIERSVDGRRFEELAETTVESRNYIYRPQETGNLVYYRLRADLADGRRYYSNTVNIREYETGERPRLMTNPATAGAVQVNSPAAFAYRIMDINGRILTRGQLGQGSHTINSTQLVHGMYMIQFTINNQQWTDKLLVR
;
A
#
# COMPACT_ATOMS: atom_id res chain seq x y z
N MET A 1 -3.81 59.58 31.08
CA MET A 1 -3.61 58.18 31.54
C MET A 1 -4.56 57.16 30.88
N LYS A 2 -5.85 57.45 30.64
CA LYS A 2 -6.79 56.51 29.97
C LYS A 2 -6.41 56.15 28.51
N ASN A 3 -5.78 57.07 27.77
CA ASN A 3 -5.39 56.81 26.37
C ASN A 3 -4.10 55.98 26.24
N LEU A 4 -3.24 55.99 27.27
CA LEU A 4 -2.01 55.18 27.29
C LEU A 4 -2.33 53.70 27.52
N PHE A 5 -3.33 53.39 28.37
CA PHE A 5 -3.80 52.02 28.61
C PHE A 5 -4.47 51.38 27.40
N ARG A 6 -5.23 52.15 26.60
CA ARG A 6 -5.83 51.65 25.35
C ARG A 6 -4.76 51.39 24.28
N PHE A 7 -3.73 52.23 24.19
CA PHE A 7 -2.62 52.03 23.25
C PHE A 7 -1.76 50.83 23.64
N ILE A 8 -1.48 50.63 24.94
CA ILE A 8 -0.75 49.46 25.45
C ILE A 8 -1.56 48.18 25.27
N ALA A 9 -2.88 48.19 25.50
CA ALA A 9 -3.73 47.01 25.29
C ALA A 9 -3.81 46.59 23.80
N LEU A 10 -3.85 47.56 22.87
CA LEU A 10 -3.78 47.30 21.42
C LEU A 10 -2.39 46.81 20.97
N LEU A 11 -1.32 47.31 21.58
CA LEU A 11 0.06 46.83 21.33
C LEU A 11 0.31 45.42 21.87
N VAL A 12 -0.27 45.06 23.03
CA VAL A 12 -0.21 43.70 23.58
C VAL A 12 -1.04 42.72 22.73
N ALA A 13 -2.20 43.15 22.22
CA ALA A 13 -3.01 42.34 21.31
C ALA A 13 -2.38 42.15 19.91
N TRP A 14 -1.59 43.12 19.42
CA TRP A 14 -0.87 43.00 18.15
C TRP A 14 0.37 42.08 18.25
N ASN A 15 0.99 41.98 19.44
CA ASN A 15 2.15 41.11 19.67
C ASN A 15 1.79 39.68 20.07
N MET A 16 0.51 39.36 20.26
CA MET A 16 0.01 37.99 20.37
C MET A 16 -0.63 37.56 19.06
N GLN A 17 0.20 37.38 18.02
CA GLN A 17 -0.17 36.48 16.94
C GLN A 17 -0.18 35.06 17.51
N VAL A 18 -1.30 34.67 18.12
CA VAL A 18 -1.58 33.26 18.36
C VAL A 18 -1.84 32.67 16.99
N SER A 19 -0.79 32.14 16.36
CA SER A 19 -0.95 31.30 15.19
C SER A 19 -1.69 30.04 15.63
N LEU A 20 -3.01 30.05 15.48
CA LEU A 20 -3.82 28.84 15.56
C LEU A 20 -3.37 27.94 14.42
N HIS A 21 -2.53 26.96 14.73
CA HIS A 21 -2.18 25.91 13.79
C HIS A 21 -3.35 24.92 13.82
N ALA A 22 -4.07 24.83 12.72
CA ALA A 22 -4.95 23.69 12.49
C ALA A 22 -4.08 22.53 12.00
N GLN A 23 -4.39 21.33 12.43
CA GLN A 23 -3.76 20.12 11.91
C GLN A 23 -3.93 20.05 10.39
N VAL A 24 -2.82 19.84 9.66
CA VAL A 24 -2.81 19.66 8.21
C VAL A 24 -2.08 18.35 7.87
N PRO A 25 -2.64 17.49 7.00
CA PRO A 25 -3.84 17.71 6.20
C PRO A 25 -5.14 17.44 6.98
N VAL A 26 -6.19 18.18 6.62
CA VAL A 26 -7.57 17.97 7.10
C VAL A 26 -8.22 16.90 6.23
N MET A 27 -8.64 15.79 6.84
CA MET A 27 -9.13 14.59 6.18
C MET A 27 -10.28 13.99 6.98
N SER A 28 -11.20 13.30 6.30
CA SER A 28 -12.34 12.63 6.91
C SER A 28 -12.71 11.41 6.08
N SER A 29 -12.85 10.25 6.72
CA SER A 29 -13.12 8.98 6.04
C SER A 29 -14.61 8.75 5.79
N TYR A 30 -15.47 9.35 6.62
CA TYR A 30 -16.92 9.26 6.49
C TYR A 30 -17.63 10.45 7.16
N PRO A 31 -17.64 11.64 6.51
CA PRO A 31 -18.13 12.89 7.12
C PRO A 31 -19.58 12.86 7.62
N SER A 32 -20.41 11.96 7.11
CA SER A 32 -21.82 11.83 7.51
C SER A 32 -22.02 11.01 8.79
N ALA A 33 -21.02 10.27 9.27
CA ALA A 33 -21.12 9.54 10.52
C ALA A 33 -21.12 10.49 11.73
N GLN A 34 -21.95 10.18 12.72
CA GLN A 34 -22.03 10.97 13.96
C GLN A 34 -20.88 10.65 14.91
N ALA A 35 -20.50 9.37 14.99
CA ALA A 35 -19.40 8.91 15.80
C ALA A 35 -18.04 9.31 15.18
N VAL A 36 -17.09 9.76 16.00
CA VAL A 36 -15.79 10.26 15.51
C VAL A 36 -14.60 9.68 16.28
N ILE A 37 -13.60 9.19 15.56
CA ILE A 37 -12.23 9.03 16.08
C ILE A 37 -11.38 10.13 15.45
N PHE A 38 -10.87 11.02 16.29
CA PHE A 38 -9.97 12.09 15.88
C PHE A 38 -8.52 11.67 16.07
N LEU A 39 -7.76 11.65 14.97
CA LEU A 39 -6.31 11.41 14.97
C LEU A 39 -5.59 12.75 15.12
N ASP A 40 -4.99 12.98 16.29
CA ASP A 40 -4.30 14.20 16.67
C ASP A 40 -2.78 14.01 16.50
N PHE A 41 -2.20 14.66 15.49
CA PHE A 41 -0.79 14.60 15.11
C PHE A 41 -0.02 15.88 15.44
N ASP A 42 -0.68 16.98 15.79
CA ASP A 42 -0.07 18.29 16.05
C ASP A 42 0.22 18.54 17.53
N GLY A 43 -0.36 17.74 18.42
CA GLY A 43 -0.06 17.71 19.84
C GLY A 43 -1.16 18.33 20.68
N HIS A 44 -1.22 17.94 21.96
CA HIS A 44 -2.30 18.34 22.84
C HIS A 44 -1.87 18.44 24.29
N THR A 45 -2.51 19.33 25.05
CA THR A 45 -2.39 19.36 26.52
C THR A 45 -3.59 18.63 27.12
N VAL A 46 -3.34 17.45 27.68
CA VAL A 46 -4.36 16.62 28.32
C VAL A 46 -4.48 17.03 29.78
N GLN A 47 -5.69 17.41 30.19
CA GLN A 47 -6.02 17.84 31.55
C GLN A 47 -7.46 17.45 31.90
N GLY A 48 -7.73 17.21 33.18
CA GLY A 48 -9.07 16.87 33.66
C GLY A 48 -9.55 15.46 33.31
N THR A 49 -8.64 14.55 32.95
CA THR A 49 -8.94 13.15 32.60
C THR A 49 -8.31 12.19 33.60
N SER A 50 -8.69 10.91 33.51
CA SER A 50 -8.09 9.83 34.33
C SER A 50 -6.56 9.70 34.18
N TRP A 51 -5.97 10.22 33.11
CA TRP A 51 -4.52 10.23 32.90
C TRP A 51 -3.77 11.20 33.82
N ASN A 52 -4.44 12.19 34.39
CA ASN A 52 -3.80 13.33 35.07
C ASN A 52 -3.46 13.06 36.55
N TYR A 53 -3.10 11.83 36.92
CA TYR A 53 -2.75 11.47 38.31
C TYR A 53 -1.48 12.18 38.82
N ALA A 54 -0.60 12.62 37.91
CA ALA A 54 0.62 13.37 38.22
C ALA A 54 0.59 14.81 37.67
N GLY A 55 -0.59 15.32 37.30
CA GLY A 55 -0.79 16.65 36.70
C GLY A 55 -1.06 16.63 35.19
N PRO A 56 -1.10 17.81 34.54
CA PRO A 56 -1.32 17.92 33.10
C PRO A 56 -0.22 17.23 32.27
N ILE A 57 -0.61 16.62 31.15
CA ILE A 57 0.33 16.00 30.20
C ILE A 57 0.42 16.89 28.96
N VAL A 58 1.62 17.33 28.62
CA VAL A 58 1.88 18.15 27.43
C VAL A 58 2.48 17.27 26.33
N CYS A 59 1.68 16.97 25.32
CA CYS A 59 2.09 16.17 24.17
C CYS A 59 2.62 17.08 23.05
N GLY A 60 3.82 16.77 22.55
CA GLY A 60 4.33 17.37 21.32
C GLY A 60 3.69 16.74 20.08
N ALA A 61 3.88 17.37 18.93
CA ALA A 61 3.47 16.81 17.64
C ALA A 61 4.09 15.43 17.38
N SER A 62 3.49 14.66 16.48
CA SER A 62 3.90 13.30 16.10
C SER A 62 5.31 13.19 15.50
N GLY A 63 5.87 14.28 14.98
CA GLY A 63 7.13 14.29 14.23
C GLY A 63 7.05 13.64 12.84
N LEU A 64 5.85 13.30 12.36
CA LEU A 64 5.63 12.72 11.04
C LEU A 64 5.56 13.80 9.95
N THR A 65 5.98 13.45 8.74
CA THR A 65 5.76 14.29 7.55
C THR A 65 4.31 14.18 7.08
N THR A 66 3.83 15.15 6.30
CA THR A 66 2.47 15.14 5.73
C THR A 66 2.16 13.84 4.97
N ALA A 67 3.09 13.32 4.16
CA ALA A 67 2.90 12.07 3.44
C ALA A 67 2.71 10.86 4.39
N LYS A 68 3.46 10.83 5.50
CA LYS A 68 3.31 9.78 6.52
C LYS A 68 1.99 9.92 7.29
N ILE A 69 1.55 11.14 7.58
CA ILE A 69 0.25 11.40 8.22
C ILE A 69 -0.89 10.89 7.34
N ILE A 70 -0.85 11.17 6.03
CA ILE A 70 -1.85 10.69 5.07
C ILE A 70 -1.88 9.16 5.05
N GLU A 71 -0.72 8.50 5.02
CA GLU A 71 -0.69 7.03 5.01
C GLU A 71 -1.19 6.41 6.33
N VAL A 72 -0.82 6.96 7.50
CA VAL A 72 -1.40 6.52 8.79
C VAL A 72 -2.92 6.68 8.77
N PHE A 73 -3.40 7.85 8.35
CA PHE A 73 -4.84 8.12 8.24
C PHE A 73 -5.54 7.11 7.33
N ASN A 74 -5.00 6.83 6.16
CA ASN A 74 -5.62 5.92 5.19
C ASN A 74 -5.71 4.48 5.70
N ARG A 75 -4.67 4.00 6.40
CA ARG A 75 -4.68 2.66 7.02
C ARG A 75 -5.72 2.55 8.12
N VAL A 76 -5.71 3.50 9.06
CA VAL A 76 -6.69 3.54 10.17
C VAL A 76 -8.12 3.74 9.62
N ALA A 77 -8.30 4.57 8.60
CA ALA A 77 -9.58 4.75 7.94
C ALA A 77 -10.10 3.46 7.30
N GLU A 78 -9.20 2.59 6.83
CA GLU A 78 -9.57 1.30 6.27
C GLU A 78 -9.94 0.27 7.34
N ASP A 79 -9.18 0.20 8.44
CA ASP A 79 -9.50 -0.70 9.57
C ASP A 79 -10.92 -0.45 10.10
N TYR A 80 -11.36 0.82 10.08
CA TYR A 80 -12.68 1.25 10.54
C TYR A 80 -13.71 1.45 9.42
N ARG A 81 -13.36 1.15 8.17
CA ARG A 81 -14.24 1.31 7.00
C ARG A 81 -15.59 0.62 7.15
N PRO A 82 -15.69 -0.60 7.74
CA PRO A 82 -16.97 -1.30 7.85
C PRO A 82 -18.00 -0.59 8.77
N PHE A 83 -17.55 0.30 9.65
CA PHE A 83 -18.38 0.87 10.71
C PHE A 83 -18.89 2.27 10.38
N ASN A 84 -20.04 2.63 10.94
CA ASN A 84 -20.63 3.96 10.87
C ASN A 84 -19.91 4.92 11.83
N ILE A 85 -18.62 5.11 11.61
CA ILE A 85 -17.72 5.98 12.36
C ILE A 85 -16.83 6.76 11.39
N ASN A 86 -16.56 8.01 11.74
CA ASN A 86 -15.68 8.88 10.97
C ASN A 86 -14.28 8.87 11.59
N ILE A 87 -13.29 8.45 10.81
CA ILE A 87 -11.88 8.70 11.14
C ILE A 87 -11.53 10.07 10.55
N THR A 88 -11.01 10.98 11.37
CA THR A 88 -10.74 12.34 10.93
C THR A 88 -9.48 12.94 11.54
N THR A 89 -8.86 13.85 10.81
CA THR A 89 -7.83 14.78 11.30
C THR A 89 -8.39 16.19 11.53
N ASP A 90 -9.71 16.36 11.42
CA ASP A 90 -10.41 17.62 11.62
C ASP A 90 -10.95 17.72 13.05
N SER A 91 -10.35 18.60 13.86
CA SER A 91 -10.83 18.85 15.22
C SER A 91 -12.22 19.49 15.26
N THR A 92 -12.67 20.16 14.20
CA THR A 92 -14.03 20.74 14.14
C THR A 92 -15.09 19.63 14.10
N LEU A 93 -14.84 18.55 13.34
CA LEU A 93 -15.71 17.38 13.31
C LEU A 93 -15.72 16.68 14.68
N TYR A 94 -14.55 16.51 15.31
CA TYR A 94 -14.45 16.00 16.68
C TYR A 94 -15.33 16.80 17.67
N TRP A 95 -15.20 18.13 17.67
CA TRP A 95 -15.95 18.96 18.61
C TRP A 95 -17.45 19.02 18.30
N SER A 96 -17.86 18.78 17.05
CA SER A 96 -19.26 18.70 16.63
C SER A 96 -19.92 17.35 16.95
N ALA A 97 -19.14 16.27 17.08
CA ALA A 97 -19.64 14.94 17.37
C ALA A 97 -20.25 14.84 18.78
N PRO A 98 -21.23 13.94 19.01
CA PRO A 98 -21.81 13.72 20.32
C PRO A 98 -20.73 13.37 21.35
N VAL A 99 -20.84 13.92 22.56
CA VAL A 99 -19.78 13.83 23.57
C VAL A 99 -19.46 12.38 23.99
N MET A 100 -20.45 11.49 23.99
CA MET A 100 -20.29 10.05 24.27
C MET A 100 -20.06 9.19 23.01
N GLN A 101 -19.82 9.82 21.85
CA GLN A 101 -19.52 9.13 20.59
C GLN A 101 -18.29 9.75 19.91
N ARG A 102 -17.33 10.18 20.72
CA ARG A 102 -16.08 10.69 20.19
C ARG A 102 -14.91 10.32 21.07
N THR A 103 -13.81 10.00 20.43
CA THR A 103 -12.52 9.85 21.09
C THR A 103 -11.43 10.55 20.30
N ARG A 104 -10.35 10.85 21.00
CA ARG A 104 -9.13 11.39 20.42
C ARG A 104 -8.02 10.37 20.62
N VAL A 105 -7.28 10.08 19.55
CA VAL A 105 -6.00 9.37 19.63
C VAL A 105 -4.91 10.40 19.40
N ILE A 106 -4.05 10.62 20.40
CA ILE A 106 -2.93 11.55 20.33
C ILE A 106 -1.69 10.78 19.87
N ILE A 107 -1.25 11.03 18.64
CA ILE A 107 -0.01 10.50 18.08
C ILE A 107 1.12 11.48 18.38
N THR A 108 2.00 11.12 19.31
CA THR A 108 2.96 12.07 19.90
C THR A 108 4.35 11.48 20.10
N ILE A 109 5.38 12.33 20.03
CA ILE A 109 6.73 11.97 20.49
C ILE A 109 6.85 11.87 22.02
N SER A 110 5.88 12.40 22.77
CA SER A 110 5.94 12.53 24.23
C SER A 110 5.48 11.25 24.95
N SER A 111 6.42 10.39 25.33
CA SER A 111 6.15 9.14 26.07
C SER A 111 6.67 9.13 27.51
N SER A 112 7.51 10.09 27.92
CA SER A 112 8.24 10.07 29.20
C SER A 112 7.35 10.04 30.43
N TRP A 113 6.12 10.55 30.33
CA TRP A 113 5.13 10.54 31.41
C TRP A 113 4.53 9.15 31.65
N TYR A 114 4.55 8.27 30.64
CA TYR A 114 3.99 6.91 30.71
C TYR A 114 5.08 5.84 30.86
N GLY A 115 6.12 5.91 30.03
CA GLY A 115 7.20 4.92 29.96
C GLY A 115 7.36 4.29 28.57
N THR A 116 7.73 3.01 28.52
CA THR A 116 8.01 2.29 27.27
C THR A 116 6.79 1.47 26.84
N ALA A 117 6.03 1.97 25.88
CA ALA A 117 4.92 1.28 25.23
C ALA A 117 4.78 1.75 23.77
N GLY A 118 4.06 0.99 22.94
CA GLY A 118 3.69 1.45 21.59
C GLY A 118 2.57 2.49 21.61
N GLY A 119 1.65 2.34 22.56
CA GLY A 119 0.54 3.23 22.84
C GLY A 119 -0.08 2.88 24.18
N VAL A 120 -1.12 3.63 24.57
CA VAL A 120 -1.96 3.30 25.73
C VAL A 120 -3.35 3.95 25.60
N ALA A 121 -4.38 3.22 26.02
CA ALA A 121 -5.75 3.67 26.10
C ALA A 121 -6.46 3.10 27.35
N PHE A 122 -7.49 3.79 27.82
CA PHE A 122 -8.44 3.22 28.77
C PHE A 122 -9.51 2.43 28.03
N THR A 123 -9.76 1.20 28.46
CA THR A 123 -10.77 0.36 27.84
C THR A 123 -12.18 0.94 28.04
N GLY A 124 -12.91 1.12 26.95
CA GLY A 124 -14.29 1.63 26.97
C GLY A 124 -14.41 3.16 27.13
N SER A 125 -13.31 3.92 27.04
CA SER A 125 -13.34 5.38 27.25
C SER A 125 -14.08 6.17 26.16
N PHE A 126 -14.40 5.55 25.02
CA PHE A 126 -15.11 6.19 23.91
C PHE A 126 -16.44 6.83 24.32
N SER A 127 -17.15 6.20 25.26
CA SER A 127 -18.49 6.62 25.70
C SER A 127 -18.52 7.42 27.00
N TRP A 128 -17.36 7.74 27.61
CA TRP A 128 -17.32 8.43 28.92
C TRP A 128 -17.73 9.90 28.86
N GLY A 129 -17.50 10.55 27.72
CA GLY A 129 -17.85 11.95 27.51
C GLY A 129 -17.00 12.98 28.26
N ASP A 130 -15.89 12.54 28.85
CA ASP A 130 -14.93 13.41 29.55
C ASP A 130 -13.73 13.81 28.66
N ASN A 131 -13.70 13.34 27.41
CA ASN A 131 -12.61 13.53 26.43
C ASN A 131 -11.28 12.86 26.84
N THR A 132 -11.32 11.79 27.66
CA THR A 132 -10.14 10.95 27.94
C THR A 132 -9.58 10.38 26.63
N PRO A 133 -8.36 10.78 26.21
CA PRO A 133 -7.78 10.34 24.95
C PRO A 133 -7.09 8.97 25.08
N ALA A 134 -6.81 8.36 23.93
CA ALA A 134 -5.79 7.34 23.75
C ALA A 134 -4.48 7.97 23.26
N PHE A 135 -3.35 7.28 23.41
CA PHE A 135 -2.03 7.76 22.99
C PHE A 135 -1.29 6.73 22.14
N VAL A 136 -0.57 7.22 21.13
CA VAL A 136 0.40 6.43 20.35
C VAL A 136 1.74 7.15 20.35
N PHE A 137 2.79 6.44 20.72
CA PHE A 137 4.11 7.04 20.92
C PHE A 137 4.97 6.90 19.65
N SER A 138 4.82 7.84 18.72
CA SER A 138 5.44 7.79 17.38
C SER A 138 6.96 7.66 17.40
N ALA A 139 7.63 8.31 18.37
CA ALA A 139 9.07 8.22 18.56
C ALA A 139 9.53 6.82 19.02
N LEU A 140 8.76 6.14 19.87
CA LEU A 140 9.06 4.77 20.31
C LEU A 140 8.85 3.74 19.19
N HIS A 141 7.99 4.05 18.22
CA HIS A 141 7.86 3.30 16.96
C HIS A 141 8.94 3.63 15.92
N GLY A 142 9.89 4.51 16.24
CA GLY A 142 10.93 4.94 15.28
C GLY A 142 10.35 5.60 14.02
N TYR A 143 9.18 6.23 14.14
CA TYR A 143 8.48 6.90 13.02
C TYR A 143 8.15 5.97 11.84
N ARG A 144 8.01 4.66 12.10
CA ARG A 144 7.56 3.66 11.13
C ARG A 144 6.04 3.75 10.96
N VAL A 145 5.61 4.00 9.72
CA VAL A 145 4.22 4.32 9.40
C VAL A 145 3.27 3.15 9.69
N LYS A 146 3.64 1.93 9.27
CA LYS A 146 2.85 0.73 9.55
C LYS A 146 2.67 0.55 11.07
N ASP A 147 3.75 0.57 11.84
CA ASP A 147 3.69 0.40 13.30
C ASP A 147 2.80 1.45 13.98
N ILE A 148 2.89 2.71 13.57
CA ILE A 148 2.06 3.78 14.11
C ILE A 148 0.59 3.60 13.73
N ALA A 149 0.29 3.20 12.50
CA ALA A 149 -1.08 2.93 12.06
C ALA A 149 -1.70 1.77 12.85
N GLU A 150 -0.98 0.65 12.96
CA GLU A 150 -1.41 -0.51 13.75
C GLU A 150 -1.68 -0.13 15.21
N ALA A 151 -0.75 0.60 15.83
CA ALA A 151 -0.94 1.07 17.20
C ALA A 151 -2.14 2.04 17.29
N THR A 152 -2.34 2.91 16.32
CA THR A 152 -3.48 3.85 16.32
C THR A 152 -4.81 3.12 16.30
N SER A 153 -4.97 2.12 15.42
CA SER A 153 -6.19 1.32 15.36
C SER A 153 -6.40 0.47 16.61
N HIS A 154 -5.30 -0.10 17.14
CA HIS A 154 -5.30 -0.87 18.39
C HIS A 154 -5.74 -0.06 19.60
N GLU A 155 -5.15 1.13 19.81
CA GLU A 155 -5.48 1.98 20.95
C GLU A 155 -6.88 2.57 20.82
N ALA A 156 -7.31 2.92 19.60
CA ALA A 156 -8.70 3.28 19.35
C ALA A 156 -9.65 2.10 19.68
N GLY A 157 -9.26 0.87 19.35
CA GLY A 157 -10.00 -0.36 19.64
C GLY A 157 -10.20 -0.57 21.15
N HIS A 158 -9.19 -0.28 21.96
CA HIS A 158 -9.35 -0.25 23.43
C HIS A 158 -10.42 0.74 23.87
N THR A 159 -10.43 1.96 23.34
CA THR A 159 -11.46 2.95 23.70
C THR A 159 -12.88 2.45 23.42
N LEU A 160 -13.05 1.58 22.41
CA LEU A 160 -14.31 0.93 22.02
C LEU A 160 -14.65 -0.34 22.83
N GLY A 161 -13.81 -0.70 23.81
CA GLY A 161 -14.05 -1.81 24.73
C GLY A 161 -13.28 -3.10 24.43
N LEU A 162 -12.41 -3.11 23.41
CA LEU A 162 -11.64 -4.29 23.06
C LEU A 162 -10.50 -4.54 24.06
N SER A 163 -10.26 -5.80 24.38
CA SER A 163 -9.05 -6.28 25.06
C SER A 163 -8.02 -6.77 24.04
N HIS A 164 -6.79 -7.00 24.48
CA HIS A 164 -5.77 -7.63 23.63
C HIS A 164 -6.23 -9.01 23.14
N GLN A 165 -5.87 -9.34 21.90
CA GLN A 165 -5.92 -10.68 21.33
C GLN A 165 -4.60 -11.41 21.63
N SER A 166 -4.66 -12.35 22.57
CA SER A 166 -3.48 -13.05 23.09
C SER A 166 -3.26 -14.38 22.36
N LYS A 167 -2.05 -14.91 22.48
CA LYS A 167 -1.69 -16.21 21.90
C LYS A 167 -1.50 -17.24 23.01
N TYR A 168 -2.18 -18.37 22.87
CA TYR A 168 -2.10 -19.51 23.78
C TYR A 168 -1.60 -20.75 23.03
N ASP A 169 -1.02 -21.70 23.76
CA ASP A 169 -0.72 -23.03 23.22
C ASP A 169 -1.95 -23.96 23.32
N ALA A 170 -1.77 -25.22 22.91
CA ALA A 170 -2.82 -26.24 22.93
C ALA A 170 -3.28 -26.61 24.35
N ASP A 171 -2.44 -26.39 25.36
CA ASP A 171 -2.71 -26.67 26.77
C ASP A 171 -3.21 -25.42 27.53
N CYS A 172 -3.58 -24.36 26.78
CA CYS A 172 -4.12 -23.11 27.30
C CYS A 172 -3.15 -22.25 28.13
N TYR A 173 -1.84 -22.44 28.00
CA TYR A 173 -0.86 -21.51 28.56
C TYR A 173 -0.66 -20.31 27.63
N LYS A 174 -0.64 -19.10 28.23
CA LYS A 174 -0.40 -17.85 27.48
C LYS A 174 1.06 -17.83 27.00
N ILE A 175 1.26 -17.93 25.69
CA ILE A 175 2.56 -17.81 25.03
C ILE A 175 2.98 -16.33 24.93
N SER A 176 2.02 -15.47 24.57
CA SER A 176 2.25 -14.04 24.38
C SER A 176 0.97 -13.27 24.67
N GLU A 177 1.12 -12.12 25.32
CA GLU A 177 0.03 -11.16 25.52
C GLU A 177 -0.54 -10.65 24.19
N TYR A 178 0.34 -10.48 23.20
CA TYR A 178 -0.01 -10.01 21.87
C TYR A 178 0.21 -11.12 20.84
N ASN A 179 -0.85 -11.49 20.13
CA ASN A 179 -0.73 -12.43 19.02
C ASN A 179 -0.07 -11.74 17.81
N SER A 180 1.12 -12.23 17.43
CA SER A 180 1.89 -11.73 16.28
C SER A 180 1.44 -12.28 14.93
N GLY A 181 0.37 -13.09 14.94
CA GLY A 181 -0.19 -13.68 13.74
C GLY A 181 0.64 -14.81 13.15
N GLN A 182 0.38 -15.12 11.87
CA GLN A 182 0.97 -16.23 11.13
C GLN A 182 1.16 -15.87 9.66
N GLY A 183 1.93 -16.70 8.95
CA GLY A 183 2.18 -16.50 7.51
C GLY A 183 3.15 -15.37 7.18
N THR A 184 3.40 -15.22 5.89
CA THR A 184 4.33 -14.25 5.28
C THR A 184 3.78 -13.75 3.96
N GLY A 185 4.43 -12.72 3.40
CA GLY A 185 4.02 -12.12 2.12
C GLY A 185 2.72 -11.33 2.26
N GLU A 186 2.03 -11.18 1.14
CA GLU A 186 0.84 -10.34 1.01
C GLU A 186 -0.33 -10.80 1.88
N ILE A 187 -0.52 -12.12 2.01
CA ILE A 187 -1.59 -12.72 2.82
C ILE A 187 -1.19 -13.00 4.28
N GLY A 188 0.03 -12.64 4.68
CA GLY A 188 0.50 -12.86 6.05
C GLY A 188 -0.35 -12.05 7.03
N TRP A 189 -0.97 -12.75 7.99
CA TRP A 189 -2.04 -12.23 8.84
C TRP A 189 -1.65 -11.99 10.30
N ALA A 190 -2.21 -10.96 10.95
CA ALA A 190 -2.28 -10.80 12.41
C ALA A 190 -3.58 -10.09 12.85
N PRO A 191 -4.05 -10.30 14.09
CA PRO A 191 -5.16 -9.53 14.63
C PRO A 191 -4.72 -8.10 15.02
N ILE A 192 -5.56 -7.09 14.77
CA ILE A 192 -5.32 -5.67 15.12
C ILE A 192 -5.09 -5.51 16.63
N MET A 193 -5.91 -6.18 17.45
CA MET A 193 -5.74 -6.20 18.92
C MET A 193 -4.58 -7.08 19.40
N GLY A 194 -3.76 -7.61 18.49
CA GLY A 194 -2.50 -8.30 18.77
C GLY A 194 -1.29 -7.42 18.46
N VAL A 195 -0.32 -7.94 17.69
CA VAL A 195 0.87 -7.19 17.24
C VAL A 195 1.19 -7.45 15.76
N GLY A 196 0.61 -6.64 14.89
CA GLY A 196 0.63 -6.83 13.43
C GLY A 196 1.78 -6.17 12.66
N TYR A 197 2.78 -5.57 13.31
CA TYR A 197 3.80 -4.71 12.66
C TYR A 197 4.59 -5.37 11.50
N SER A 198 4.68 -6.70 11.49
CA SER A 198 5.39 -7.48 10.46
C SER A 198 4.46 -8.21 9.47
N LYS A 199 3.15 -7.96 9.55
CA LYS A 199 2.12 -8.63 8.76
C LYS A 199 1.47 -7.62 7.83
N ASN A 200 1.19 -8.08 6.62
CA ASN A 200 0.63 -7.21 5.58
C ASN A 200 -0.88 -7.06 5.77
N PHE A 201 -1.53 -8.17 6.11
CA PHE A 201 -2.97 -8.32 6.29
C PHE A 201 -3.30 -8.29 7.79
N THR A 202 -3.99 -7.26 8.27
CA THR A 202 -4.24 -7.06 9.70
C THR A 202 -5.72 -6.83 9.92
N LEU A 203 -6.37 -7.70 10.69
CA LEU A 203 -7.84 -7.71 10.77
C LEU A 203 -8.34 -7.59 12.20
N TRP A 204 -9.57 -7.12 12.37
CA TRP A 204 -10.37 -7.46 13.55
C TRP A 204 -10.48 -8.98 13.69
N ASN A 205 -10.74 -9.50 14.88
CA ASN A 205 -10.67 -10.93 15.11
C ASN A 205 -11.78 -11.48 16.01
N TYR A 206 -12.04 -12.78 15.82
CA TYR A 206 -12.74 -13.60 16.80
C TYR A 206 -11.72 -14.54 17.42
N GLY A 207 -11.32 -14.28 18.66
CA GLY A 207 -10.14 -14.94 19.24
C GLY A 207 -10.02 -14.82 20.75
N PRO A 208 -9.13 -15.61 21.37
CA PRO A 208 -8.91 -15.58 22.81
C PRO A 208 -8.26 -14.27 23.26
N ASN A 209 -8.82 -13.68 24.31
CA ASN A 209 -8.31 -12.44 24.87
C ASN A 209 -7.31 -12.66 26.02
N THR A 210 -6.85 -11.57 26.62
CA THR A 210 -5.89 -11.59 27.73
C THR A 210 -6.34 -12.38 28.96
N PHE A 211 -7.65 -12.61 29.15
CA PHE A 211 -8.19 -13.25 30.35
C PHE A 211 -8.21 -14.78 30.27
N GLY A 212 -7.96 -15.38 29.10
CA GLY A 212 -7.73 -16.82 28.96
C GLY A 212 -8.01 -17.37 27.56
N CYS A 213 -7.50 -18.57 27.27
CA CYS A 213 -7.66 -19.25 25.98
C CYS A 213 -9.13 -19.55 25.60
N THR A 214 -10.02 -19.62 26.58
CA THR A 214 -11.47 -19.88 26.39
C THR A 214 -12.31 -18.60 26.48
N ASN A 215 -11.71 -17.47 26.86
CA ASN A 215 -12.37 -16.18 26.88
C ASN A 215 -12.29 -15.56 25.49
N MET A 216 -13.23 -15.95 24.63
CA MET A 216 -13.30 -15.49 23.24
C MET A 216 -13.88 -14.07 23.17
N GLN A 217 -13.19 -13.20 22.46
CA GLN A 217 -13.61 -11.85 22.12
C GLN A 217 -14.01 -11.80 20.66
N SER A 218 -15.22 -11.29 20.40
CA SER A 218 -15.71 -10.93 19.08
C SER A 218 -15.49 -9.43 18.87
N ASP A 219 -14.44 -9.07 18.15
CA ASP A 219 -14.08 -7.65 17.99
C ASP A 219 -15.20 -6.87 17.29
N LEU A 220 -15.84 -7.48 16.28
CA LEU A 220 -16.93 -6.86 15.52
C LEU A 220 -18.17 -6.61 16.38
N ASP A 221 -18.57 -7.56 17.23
CA ASP A 221 -19.74 -7.41 18.12
C ASP A 221 -19.50 -6.33 19.18
N ILE A 222 -18.26 -6.20 19.69
CA ILE A 222 -17.92 -5.18 20.68
C ILE A 222 -17.90 -3.80 20.03
N ILE A 223 -17.24 -3.64 18.89
CA ILE A 223 -17.19 -2.36 18.16
C ILE A 223 -18.61 -1.87 17.86
N THR A 224 -19.48 -2.75 17.35
CA THR A 224 -20.86 -2.42 16.96
C THR A 224 -21.87 -2.50 18.10
N SER A 225 -21.40 -2.64 19.34
CA SER A 225 -22.28 -2.75 20.50
C SER A 225 -23.06 -1.46 20.76
N ALA A 226 -24.25 -1.61 21.35
CA ALA A 226 -25.07 -0.46 21.75
C ALA A 226 -24.35 0.50 22.72
N GLY A 227 -23.32 0.03 23.44
CA GLY A 227 -22.50 0.85 24.33
C GLY A 227 -21.64 1.89 23.60
N ASN A 228 -21.22 1.59 22.36
CA ASN A 228 -20.48 2.54 21.52
C ASN A 228 -21.42 3.46 20.73
N GLY A 229 -22.70 3.08 20.59
CA GLY A 229 -23.74 3.94 20.02
C GLY A 229 -23.68 4.09 18.49
N PHE A 230 -22.92 3.25 17.80
CA PHE A 230 -22.91 3.11 16.34
C PHE A 230 -22.81 1.63 15.94
N GLY A 231 -23.16 1.32 14.70
CA GLY A 231 -23.07 -0.03 14.14
C GLY A 231 -22.27 -0.05 12.84
N TYR A 232 -22.56 -1.03 11.98
CA TYR A 232 -22.02 -1.07 10.62
C TYR A 232 -22.52 0.09 9.75
N ARG A 233 -21.80 0.35 8.65
CA ARG A 233 -22.33 1.20 7.58
C ARG A 233 -23.56 0.56 6.96
N VAL A 234 -24.29 1.39 6.21
CA VAL A 234 -25.35 0.91 5.33
C VAL A 234 -24.68 0.28 4.12
N ASP A 235 -25.16 -0.89 3.74
CA ASP A 235 -24.77 -1.62 2.53
C ASP A 235 -24.92 -0.74 1.28
N ASP A 236 -23.93 -0.81 0.38
CA ASP A 236 -23.81 0.02 -0.82
C ASP A 236 -24.23 -0.69 -2.11
N HIS A 237 -24.39 -2.01 -2.09
CA HIS A 237 -24.81 -2.80 -3.24
C HIS A 237 -25.99 -3.73 -2.93
N GLY A 238 -26.39 -4.51 -3.94
CA GLY A 238 -27.49 -5.47 -3.80
C GLY A 238 -26.98 -6.79 -3.26
N THR A 239 -27.69 -7.37 -2.28
CA THR A 239 -27.27 -8.60 -1.58
C THR A 239 -27.63 -9.91 -2.29
N ASP A 240 -28.32 -9.86 -3.43
CA ASP A 240 -28.73 -11.03 -4.20
C ASP A 240 -28.90 -10.74 -5.71
N PHE A 241 -29.17 -11.79 -6.49
CA PHE A 241 -29.39 -11.69 -7.94
C PHE A 241 -30.52 -10.74 -8.35
N SER A 242 -31.53 -10.54 -7.50
CA SER A 242 -32.69 -9.70 -7.81
C SER A 242 -32.44 -8.21 -7.57
N THR A 243 -31.57 -7.91 -6.61
CA THR A 243 -31.18 -6.56 -6.19
C THR A 243 -29.82 -6.13 -6.77
N ALA A 244 -29.15 -7.02 -7.51
CA ALA A 244 -27.83 -6.81 -8.08
C ALA A 244 -27.67 -5.43 -8.76
N THR A 245 -26.61 -4.72 -8.37
CA THR A 245 -26.26 -3.42 -8.95
C THR A 245 -25.86 -3.58 -10.41
N VAL A 246 -26.33 -2.68 -11.27
CA VAL A 246 -26.03 -2.74 -12.71
C VAL A 246 -24.93 -1.72 -13.02
N PRO A 247 -23.69 -2.15 -13.32
CA PRO A 247 -22.62 -1.23 -13.71
C PRO A 247 -22.93 -0.58 -15.06
N VAL A 248 -22.49 0.67 -15.21
CA VAL A 248 -22.62 1.42 -16.47
C VAL A 248 -21.36 1.22 -17.30
N PHE A 249 -21.52 0.66 -18.50
CA PHE A 249 -20.40 0.47 -19.42
C PHE A 249 -20.14 1.73 -20.26
N ALA A 250 -18.88 2.13 -20.35
CA ALA A 250 -18.37 3.14 -21.27
C ALA A 250 -17.20 2.54 -22.06
N ALA A 251 -17.27 2.58 -23.39
CA ALA A 251 -16.26 1.98 -24.27
C ALA A 251 -15.93 0.50 -23.95
N ASN A 252 -16.97 -0.28 -23.61
CA ASN A 252 -16.89 -1.68 -23.16
C ASN A 252 -16.13 -1.92 -21.84
N GLU A 253 -15.89 -0.89 -21.05
CA GLU A 253 -15.34 -1.01 -19.69
C GLU A 253 -16.34 -0.48 -18.66
N PHE A 254 -16.28 -0.99 -17.43
CA PHE A 254 -16.97 -0.41 -16.29
C PHE A 254 -16.02 -0.29 -15.10
N GLU A 255 -16.29 0.71 -14.26
CA GLU A 255 -15.66 0.88 -12.96
C GLU A 255 -16.75 0.87 -11.88
N MET A 256 -16.50 0.16 -10.78
CA MET A 256 -17.33 0.18 -9.57
C MET A 256 -16.43 0.25 -8.35
N GLU A 257 -16.92 0.84 -7.27
CA GLU A 257 -16.34 0.78 -5.93
C GLU A 257 -17.42 0.30 -4.97
N GLY A 258 -17.02 -0.44 -3.94
CA GLY A 258 -17.92 -0.95 -2.92
C GLY A 258 -17.21 -1.22 -1.60
N ILE A 259 -17.96 -1.58 -0.56
CA ILE A 259 -17.45 -1.90 0.77
C ILE A 259 -18.09 -3.20 1.25
N VAL A 260 -17.26 -4.22 1.49
CA VAL A 260 -17.68 -5.38 2.27
C VAL A 260 -17.71 -5.00 3.74
N GLU A 261 -18.86 -4.62 4.26
CA GLU A 261 -19.00 -4.04 5.60
C GLU A 261 -19.35 -5.08 6.67
N ARG A 262 -19.79 -6.28 6.27
CA ARG A 262 -20.05 -7.40 7.20
C ARG A 262 -19.50 -8.71 6.68
N ASN A 263 -19.26 -9.64 7.58
CA ASN A 263 -18.84 -11.00 7.24
C ASN A 263 -19.92 -11.86 6.55
N THR A 264 -21.12 -11.30 6.42
CA THR A 264 -22.27 -11.89 5.72
C THR A 264 -22.63 -11.11 4.46
N ASP A 265 -21.94 -10.00 4.22
CA ASP A 265 -22.18 -9.13 3.09
C ASP A 265 -21.66 -9.74 1.78
N LYS A 266 -22.41 -9.48 0.72
CA LYS A 266 -22.23 -10.02 -0.62
C LYS A 266 -22.75 -8.99 -1.62
N ASP A 267 -21.83 -8.39 -2.36
CA ASP A 267 -22.20 -7.44 -3.39
C ASP A 267 -22.44 -8.14 -4.70
N PHE A 268 -23.68 -8.09 -5.17
CA PHE A 268 -24.04 -8.61 -6.48
C PHE A 268 -24.04 -7.52 -7.53
N PHE A 269 -23.39 -7.82 -8.65
CA PHE A 269 -23.41 -6.99 -9.86
C PHE A 269 -23.99 -7.78 -11.02
N ARG A 270 -24.86 -7.16 -11.82
CA ARG A 270 -25.45 -7.77 -13.01
C ARG A 270 -25.01 -7.04 -14.27
N PHE A 271 -24.39 -7.77 -15.20
CA PHE A 271 -24.00 -7.22 -16.50
C PHE A 271 -24.50 -8.09 -17.66
N ILE A 272 -24.45 -7.52 -18.87
CA ILE A 272 -24.84 -8.21 -20.10
C ILE A 272 -23.61 -8.30 -21.00
N MET A 273 -23.29 -9.52 -21.44
CA MET A 273 -22.41 -9.75 -22.58
C MET A 273 -23.22 -9.57 -23.87
N PRO A 274 -22.96 -8.53 -24.69
CA PRO A 274 -23.79 -8.25 -25.87
C PRO A 274 -23.57 -9.24 -27.02
N GLY A 275 -22.53 -10.06 -26.95
CA GLY A 275 -22.21 -11.13 -27.90
C GLY A 275 -21.15 -12.06 -27.29
N ALA A 276 -20.81 -13.14 -27.99
CA ALA A 276 -19.73 -14.02 -27.56
C ALA A 276 -18.38 -13.27 -27.59
N GLY A 277 -17.62 -13.37 -26.51
CA GLY A 277 -16.47 -12.49 -26.29
C GLY A 277 -15.71 -12.72 -25.00
N ARG A 278 -14.59 -12.03 -24.84
CA ARG A 278 -13.77 -12.07 -23.63
C ARG A 278 -14.35 -11.13 -22.58
N PHE A 279 -14.32 -11.57 -21.32
CA PHE A 279 -14.63 -10.78 -20.14
C PHE A 279 -13.41 -10.80 -19.22
N GLU A 280 -12.91 -9.60 -18.91
CA GLU A 280 -11.84 -9.39 -17.93
C GLU A 280 -12.38 -8.62 -16.74
N LEU A 281 -11.91 -8.95 -15.54
CA LEU A 281 -12.21 -8.22 -14.32
C LEU A 281 -10.94 -8.13 -13.47
N ASN A 282 -10.59 -6.92 -13.06
CA ASN A 282 -9.64 -6.67 -11.99
C ASN A 282 -10.40 -6.18 -10.76
N ALA A 283 -10.50 -7.03 -9.73
CA ALA A 283 -11.06 -6.68 -8.44
C ALA A 283 -9.92 -6.45 -7.44
N THR A 284 -9.78 -5.23 -6.95
CA THR A 284 -8.64 -4.79 -6.13
C THR A 284 -9.13 -4.28 -4.78
N PRO A 285 -8.65 -4.81 -3.65
CA PRO A 285 -9.02 -4.27 -2.36
C PRO A 285 -8.30 -2.94 -2.14
N TYR A 286 -8.86 -2.07 -1.31
CA TYR A 286 -8.21 -0.83 -0.95
C TYR A 286 -6.81 -1.10 -0.39
N ASN A 287 -5.84 -0.30 -0.80
CA ASN A 287 -4.47 -0.42 -0.33
C ASN A 287 -3.73 0.91 -0.45
N VAL A 288 -2.67 1.06 0.33
CA VAL A 288 -1.81 2.26 0.32
C VAL A 288 -0.53 2.05 -0.48
N GLY A 289 -0.34 0.89 -1.12
CA GLY A 289 0.90 0.59 -1.84
C GLY A 289 1.00 -0.81 -2.40
N THR A 290 2.21 -1.16 -2.84
CA THR A 290 2.51 -2.43 -3.53
C THR A 290 2.17 -3.66 -2.67
N GLY A 291 1.68 -4.73 -3.30
CA GLY A 291 1.32 -5.98 -2.62
C GLY A 291 0.13 -5.79 -1.68
N ASN A 292 -0.83 -4.95 -2.09
CA ASN A 292 -2.04 -4.63 -1.33
C ASN A 292 -1.75 -4.24 0.13
N ALA A 293 -0.71 -3.42 0.33
CA ALA A 293 -0.28 -3.04 1.67
C ALA A 293 -1.36 -2.24 2.39
N GLY A 294 -1.72 -2.66 3.61
CA GLY A 294 -2.79 -2.03 4.39
C GLY A 294 -4.19 -2.31 3.87
N SER A 295 -4.38 -3.38 3.10
CA SER A 295 -5.69 -3.95 2.81
C SER A 295 -6.17 -4.78 3.99
N ASP A 296 -7.47 -4.70 4.27
CA ASP A 296 -8.17 -5.51 5.28
C ASP A 296 -9.16 -6.50 4.63
N LEU A 297 -9.14 -6.56 3.28
CA LEU A 297 -10.00 -7.43 2.50
C LEU A 297 -9.20 -8.41 1.64
N ASP A 298 -9.49 -9.69 1.81
CA ASP A 298 -9.13 -10.79 0.92
C ASP A 298 -10.34 -11.08 0.01
N LEU A 299 -10.26 -10.58 -1.22
CA LEU A 299 -11.38 -10.55 -2.16
C LEU A 299 -11.62 -11.91 -2.82
N GLN A 300 -12.86 -12.37 -2.74
CA GLN A 300 -13.38 -13.43 -3.60
C GLN A 300 -14.40 -12.85 -4.58
N VAL A 301 -14.25 -13.19 -5.86
CA VAL A 301 -15.26 -12.93 -6.90
C VAL A 301 -15.81 -14.25 -7.41
N SER A 302 -17.13 -14.41 -7.41
CA SER A 302 -17.81 -15.55 -8.03
C SER A 302 -18.61 -15.09 -9.24
N LEU A 303 -18.45 -15.77 -10.38
CA LEU A 303 -19.15 -15.48 -11.63
C LEU A 303 -20.28 -16.50 -11.84
N TYR A 304 -21.48 -16.00 -12.11
CA TYR A 304 -22.68 -16.78 -12.38
C TYR A 304 -23.27 -16.45 -13.75
N ASP A 305 -23.96 -17.41 -14.36
CA ASP A 305 -24.73 -17.19 -15.59
C ASP A 305 -26.13 -16.59 -15.33
N GLY A 306 -26.88 -16.35 -16.41
CA GLY A 306 -28.24 -15.83 -16.37
C GLY A 306 -29.26 -16.76 -15.70
N ALA A 307 -28.94 -18.05 -15.56
CA ALA A 307 -29.73 -19.04 -14.82
C ALA A 307 -29.29 -19.15 -13.34
N GLN A 308 -28.42 -18.24 -12.88
CA GLN A 308 -27.86 -18.19 -11.52
C GLN A 308 -27.03 -19.43 -11.17
N GLN A 309 -26.52 -20.14 -12.18
CA GLN A 309 -25.57 -21.24 -11.99
C GLN A 309 -24.16 -20.67 -11.84
N LEU A 310 -23.42 -21.17 -10.86
CA LEU A 310 -22.03 -20.78 -10.63
C LEU A 310 -21.15 -21.31 -11.78
N LEU A 311 -20.42 -20.40 -12.42
CA LEU A 311 -19.47 -20.73 -13.49
C LEU A 311 -18.05 -20.84 -12.97
N SER A 312 -17.62 -19.90 -12.12
CA SER A 312 -16.23 -19.80 -11.67
C SER A 312 -16.13 -19.04 -10.35
N ILE A 313 -15.07 -19.34 -9.59
CA ILE A 313 -14.67 -18.62 -8.37
C ILE A 313 -13.22 -18.17 -8.56
N TYR A 314 -12.97 -16.90 -8.27
CA TYR A 314 -11.66 -16.26 -8.30
C TYR A 314 -11.33 -15.82 -6.87
N ASN A 315 -10.29 -16.44 -6.30
CA ASN A 315 -9.64 -16.05 -5.05
C ASN A 315 -8.24 -16.69 -5.06
N PRO A 316 -7.23 -16.01 -5.64
CA PRO A 316 -5.88 -16.56 -5.75
C PRO A 316 -5.26 -16.71 -4.36
N GLY A 317 -4.91 -17.93 -3.95
CA GLY A 317 -4.51 -18.23 -2.56
C GLY A 317 -3.22 -17.57 -2.03
N THR A 318 -2.58 -16.67 -2.78
CA THR A 318 -1.39 -15.91 -2.36
C THR A 318 -1.53 -14.40 -2.52
N LEU A 319 -2.65 -13.91 -3.06
CA LEU A 319 -2.90 -12.49 -3.30
C LEU A 319 -4.25 -12.11 -2.68
N LEU A 320 -4.40 -10.84 -2.30
CA LEU A 320 -5.65 -10.30 -1.77
C LEU A 320 -6.60 -9.80 -2.86
N ASN A 321 -6.09 -9.56 -4.08
CA ASN A 321 -6.88 -9.15 -5.23
C ASN A 321 -7.38 -10.36 -6.03
N SER A 322 -8.48 -10.18 -6.76
CA SER A 322 -9.06 -11.19 -7.64
C SER A 322 -9.04 -10.74 -9.09
N VAL A 323 -8.66 -11.64 -10.00
CA VAL A 323 -8.65 -11.38 -11.44
C VAL A 323 -9.48 -12.47 -12.13
N ALA A 324 -10.44 -12.04 -12.95
CA ALA A 324 -11.13 -12.93 -13.87
C ALA A 324 -10.69 -12.60 -15.31
N ASP A 325 -10.43 -13.64 -16.09
CA ASP A 325 -10.16 -13.55 -17.52
C ASP A 325 -10.76 -14.81 -18.16
N THR A 326 -11.86 -14.63 -18.89
CA THR A 326 -12.64 -15.76 -19.42
C THR A 326 -13.39 -15.37 -20.69
N THR A 327 -13.90 -16.36 -21.41
CA THR A 327 -14.76 -16.15 -22.58
C THR A 327 -16.20 -16.49 -22.20
N LEU A 328 -17.12 -15.57 -22.48
CA LEU A 328 -18.54 -15.68 -22.20
C LEU A 328 -19.34 -15.63 -23.51
N SER A 329 -20.47 -16.32 -23.53
CA SER A 329 -21.44 -16.20 -24.63
C SER A 329 -22.26 -14.92 -24.48
N ALA A 330 -23.05 -14.58 -25.49
CA ALA A 330 -24.05 -13.52 -25.35
C ALA A 330 -25.04 -13.90 -24.23
N GLY A 331 -25.29 -13.01 -23.28
CA GLY A 331 -26.16 -13.33 -22.16
C GLY A 331 -26.03 -12.41 -20.96
N THR A 332 -26.89 -12.63 -19.96
CA THR A 332 -26.80 -11.97 -18.65
C THR A 332 -25.87 -12.77 -17.76
N TYR A 333 -25.05 -12.06 -16.99
CA TYR A 333 -24.12 -12.64 -16.02
C TYR A 333 -24.18 -11.86 -14.70
N TYR A 334 -23.79 -12.53 -13.62
CA TYR A 334 -23.70 -11.91 -12.30
C TYR A 334 -22.32 -12.12 -11.70
N LEU A 335 -21.79 -11.08 -11.08
CA LEU A 335 -20.65 -11.16 -10.18
C LEU A 335 -21.17 -11.11 -8.76
N LYS A 336 -20.57 -11.91 -7.88
CA LYS A 336 -20.72 -11.78 -6.43
C LYS A 336 -19.36 -11.49 -5.84
N VAL A 337 -19.21 -10.37 -5.16
CA VAL A 337 -18.00 -9.96 -4.43
C VAL A 337 -18.24 -10.23 -2.95
N GLU A 338 -17.28 -10.87 -2.28
CA GLU A 338 -17.35 -11.12 -0.82
C GLU A 338 -15.94 -11.21 -0.23
N GLY A 339 -15.83 -10.97 1.07
CA GLY A 339 -14.60 -11.22 1.83
C GLY A 339 -14.48 -12.69 2.25
N LYS A 340 -13.36 -13.35 1.92
CA LYS A 340 -13.19 -14.78 2.19
C LYS A 340 -12.13 -15.13 3.23
N GLY A 341 -11.16 -14.25 3.45
CA GLY A 341 -9.93 -14.59 4.16
C GLY A 341 -9.07 -15.59 3.37
N ASN A 342 -8.03 -16.13 4.02
CA ASN A 342 -7.05 -17.03 3.41
C ASN A 342 -6.62 -18.14 4.36
N GLN A 343 -5.58 -18.89 3.98
CA GLN A 343 -5.02 -19.96 4.81
C GLN A 343 -4.52 -19.51 6.20
N TYR A 344 -4.22 -18.22 6.40
CA TYR A 344 -3.76 -17.68 7.69
C TYR A 344 -4.82 -16.89 8.44
N ALA A 345 -5.86 -16.41 7.75
CA ALA A 345 -6.87 -15.50 8.27
C ALA A 345 -8.29 -16.04 8.01
N PRO A 346 -9.18 -16.08 9.01
CA PRO A 346 -10.57 -16.45 8.78
C PRO A 346 -11.32 -15.39 7.95
N ALA A 347 -12.42 -15.79 7.31
CA ALA A 347 -13.34 -14.87 6.62
C ALA A 347 -13.97 -13.81 7.54
N TYR A 348 -14.01 -14.11 8.85
CA TYR A 348 -14.77 -13.39 9.88
C TYR A 348 -14.64 -11.86 9.84
N ALA A 349 -13.48 -11.32 9.51
CA ALA A 349 -13.24 -9.89 9.46
C ALA A 349 -12.43 -9.47 8.22
N SER A 350 -12.47 -10.27 7.16
CA SER A 350 -11.95 -9.87 5.85
C SER A 350 -12.95 -8.88 5.25
N LEU A 351 -12.88 -7.62 5.66
CA LEU A 351 -13.85 -6.55 5.41
C LEU A 351 -13.10 -5.32 4.91
N GLY A 352 -13.74 -4.49 4.08
CA GLY A 352 -13.10 -3.28 3.58
C GLY A 352 -13.62 -2.85 2.23
N SER A 353 -13.03 -1.78 1.72
CA SER A 353 -13.35 -1.23 0.42
C SER A 353 -12.67 -2.01 -0.70
N TYR A 354 -13.28 -1.99 -1.88
CA TYR A 354 -12.68 -2.52 -3.10
C TYR A 354 -13.08 -1.69 -4.31
N SER A 355 -12.35 -1.91 -5.41
CA SER A 355 -12.71 -1.42 -6.73
C SER A 355 -12.72 -2.55 -7.75
N LEU A 356 -13.62 -2.43 -8.73
CA LEU A 356 -13.77 -3.34 -9.85
C LEU A 356 -13.50 -2.56 -11.13
N LEU A 357 -12.62 -3.08 -11.98
CA LEU A 357 -12.46 -2.65 -13.36
C LEU A 357 -12.78 -3.84 -14.26
N GLY A 358 -13.95 -3.81 -14.89
CA GLY A 358 -14.41 -4.86 -15.81
C GLY A 358 -14.34 -4.43 -17.26
N ARG A 359 -14.01 -5.35 -18.16
CA ARG A 359 -13.87 -5.11 -19.61
C ARG A 359 -14.51 -6.22 -20.41
N ILE A 360 -15.16 -5.86 -21.51
CA ILE A 360 -15.79 -6.80 -22.44
C ILE A 360 -15.22 -6.58 -23.83
N GLU A 361 -14.89 -7.67 -24.51
CA GLU A 361 -14.49 -7.66 -25.92
C GLU A 361 -15.38 -8.62 -26.71
N VAL A 362 -16.32 -8.09 -27.51
CA VAL A 362 -17.30 -8.88 -28.28
C VAL A 362 -16.90 -9.03 -29.74
N GLY A 363 -17.11 -10.22 -30.32
CA GLY A 363 -16.89 -10.48 -31.75
C GLY A 363 -15.63 -11.30 -32.08
N GLY A 364 -15.33 -12.34 -31.29
CA GLY A 364 -14.09 -13.13 -31.38
C GLY A 364 -14.29 -14.65 -31.48
N GLY A 365 -15.20 -15.11 -32.34
CA GLY A 365 -15.34 -16.54 -32.67
C GLY A 365 -14.14 -17.14 -33.43
N GLU A 366 -13.14 -16.34 -33.75
CA GLU A 366 -11.83 -16.76 -34.23
C GLU A 366 -10.80 -16.06 -33.33
N ILE A 367 -10.23 -16.83 -32.40
CA ILE A 367 -9.05 -16.41 -31.66
C ILE A 367 -7.87 -16.59 -32.61
N LEU A 368 -7.23 -15.50 -33.03
CA LEU A 368 -5.83 -15.54 -33.47
C LEU A 368 -5.07 -14.49 -32.67
N PRO A 369 -4.45 -14.88 -31.54
CA PRO A 369 -3.86 -13.93 -30.60
C PRO A 369 -2.62 -13.24 -31.19
N LEU A 370 -2.33 -12.05 -30.66
CA LEU A 370 -0.99 -11.45 -30.64
C LEU A 370 0.00 -12.53 -30.16
N ARG A 371 0.84 -13.05 -31.07
CA ARG A 371 1.74 -14.19 -30.78
C ARG A 371 2.93 -13.77 -29.93
N LYS A 372 3.40 -12.52 -30.09
CA LYS A 372 4.58 -12.01 -29.39
C LYS A 372 4.66 -10.48 -29.46
N PHE A 373 4.79 -9.84 -28.30
CA PHE A 373 5.12 -8.42 -28.23
C PHE A 373 6.08 -8.13 -27.07
N GLN A 374 7.37 -8.16 -27.38
CA GLN A 374 8.44 -8.08 -26.38
C GLN A 374 9.41 -6.95 -26.71
N LEU A 375 9.65 -6.07 -25.74
CA LEU A 375 10.63 -4.99 -25.79
C LEU A 375 11.88 -5.38 -24.99
N ARG A 376 13.04 -5.05 -25.54
CA ARG A 376 14.36 -5.14 -24.91
C ARG A 376 15.00 -3.76 -24.93
N GLY A 377 15.60 -3.38 -23.81
CA GLY A 377 16.32 -2.11 -23.68
C GLY A 377 17.78 -2.39 -23.32
N SER A 378 18.69 -1.70 -23.97
CA SER A 378 20.12 -1.76 -23.68
C SER A 378 20.77 -0.39 -23.87
N ARG A 379 21.95 -0.21 -23.29
CA ARG A 379 22.72 1.02 -23.46
C ARG A 379 23.73 0.83 -24.59
N ASN A 380 23.84 1.83 -25.46
CA ASN A 380 24.81 1.89 -26.55
C ASN A 380 25.59 3.20 -26.43
N GLY A 381 26.66 3.17 -25.62
CA GLY A 381 27.43 4.37 -25.27
C GLY A 381 26.64 5.34 -24.38
N ASP A 382 26.46 6.56 -24.88
CA ASP A 382 25.62 7.64 -24.33
C ASP A 382 24.15 7.57 -24.79
N LYS A 383 23.78 6.54 -25.57
CA LYS A 383 22.45 6.37 -26.13
C LYS A 383 21.72 5.20 -25.49
N HIS A 384 20.39 5.29 -25.48
CA HIS A 384 19.49 4.19 -25.17
C HIS A 384 19.06 3.53 -26.47
N GLN A 385 19.23 2.21 -26.54
CA GLN A 385 18.82 1.37 -27.65
C GLN A 385 17.68 0.47 -27.20
N LEU A 386 16.58 0.55 -27.93
CA LEU A 386 15.35 -0.20 -27.73
C LEU A 386 15.17 -1.11 -28.94
N ASP A 387 15.05 -2.41 -28.72
CA ASP A 387 14.82 -3.41 -29.76
C ASP A 387 13.57 -4.23 -29.39
N TRP A 388 12.68 -4.49 -30.34
CA TRP A 388 11.45 -5.24 -30.06
C TRP A 388 11.14 -6.30 -31.10
N THR A 389 10.42 -7.32 -30.68
CA THR A 389 9.78 -8.31 -31.56
C THR A 389 8.27 -8.14 -31.46
N PHE A 390 7.64 -8.06 -32.63
CA PHE A 390 6.20 -7.89 -32.77
C PHE A 390 5.69 -8.89 -33.80
N GLU A 391 4.83 -9.80 -33.35
CA GLU A 391 4.15 -10.82 -34.15
C GLU A 391 2.64 -10.71 -33.86
N ALA A 392 1.90 -10.16 -34.82
CA ALA A 392 0.44 -10.11 -34.82
C ALA A 392 -0.07 -10.55 -36.20
N ASP A 393 -1.24 -11.19 -36.20
CA ASP A 393 -1.92 -11.58 -37.43
C ASP A 393 -2.76 -10.41 -38.03
N GLU A 394 -2.95 -9.32 -37.26
CA GLU A 394 -3.61 -8.08 -37.67
C GLU A 394 -2.59 -6.97 -38.03
N PRO A 395 -2.83 -6.18 -39.09
CA PRO A 395 -1.94 -5.07 -39.46
C PRO A 395 -1.77 -4.03 -38.35
N VAL A 396 -0.52 -3.71 -38.03
CA VAL A 396 -0.20 -2.60 -37.14
C VAL A 396 -0.47 -1.29 -37.88
N LYS A 397 -1.25 -0.41 -37.25
CA LYS A 397 -1.54 0.93 -37.74
C LYS A 397 -0.45 1.93 -37.33
N SER A 398 -0.02 1.89 -36.07
CA SER A 398 1.06 2.75 -35.55
C SER A 398 1.81 2.08 -34.40
N GLN A 399 3.08 2.46 -34.22
CA GLN A 399 3.91 2.06 -33.09
C GLN A 399 4.45 3.31 -32.41
N THR A 400 4.27 3.38 -31.09
CA THR A 400 4.69 4.52 -30.30
C THR A 400 5.55 4.04 -29.15
N ILE A 401 6.77 4.57 -29.06
CA ILE A 401 7.63 4.37 -27.90
C ILE A 401 7.20 5.36 -26.84
N GLU A 402 6.90 4.86 -25.65
CA GLU A 402 6.59 5.66 -24.49
C GLU A 402 7.70 5.52 -23.46
N ARG A 403 8.02 6.62 -22.79
CA ARG A 403 9.01 6.66 -21.70
C ARG A 403 8.39 7.13 -20.39
N SER A 404 9.02 6.80 -19.28
CA SER A 404 8.63 7.28 -17.96
C SER A 404 9.87 7.46 -17.07
N VAL A 405 9.83 8.44 -16.17
CA VAL A 405 10.88 8.66 -15.15
C VAL A 405 10.48 8.14 -13.76
N ASP A 406 9.20 7.82 -13.55
CA ASP A 406 8.65 7.32 -12.29
C ASP A 406 8.11 5.88 -12.38
N GLY A 407 8.08 5.31 -13.60
CA GLY A 407 7.54 3.98 -13.88
C GLY A 407 6.02 3.90 -13.85
N ARG A 408 5.32 5.03 -13.69
CA ARG A 408 3.86 5.13 -13.55
C ARG A 408 3.24 5.97 -14.66
N ARG A 409 3.79 7.14 -14.92
CA ARG A 409 3.32 8.08 -15.95
C ARG A 409 4.20 7.94 -17.18
N PHE A 410 3.64 7.35 -18.23
CA PHE A 410 4.29 7.18 -19.51
C PHE A 410 3.88 8.30 -20.47
N GLU A 411 4.87 8.99 -21.03
CA GLU A 411 4.71 9.99 -22.07
C GLU A 411 5.25 9.47 -23.39
N GLU A 412 4.71 9.98 -24.50
CA GLU A 412 5.19 9.65 -25.83
C GLU A 412 6.62 10.18 -26.02
N LEU A 413 7.53 9.28 -26.37
CA LEU A 413 8.91 9.63 -26.73
C LEU A 413 9.04 9.80 -28.24
N ALA A 414 8.54 8.83 -29.01
CA ALA A 414 8.62 8.85 -30.46
C ALA A 414 7.60 7.90 -31.09
N GLU A 415 6.99 8.33 -32.19
CA GLU A 415 6.28 7.45 -33.10
C GLU A 415 7.27 6.83 -34.10
N THR A 416 7.15 5.52 -34.35
CA THR A 416 7.99 4.79 -35.29
C THR A 416 7.16 4.22 -36.43
N THR A 417 7.81 3.93 -37.55
CA THR A 417 7.13 3.21 -38.65
C THR A 417 6.74 1.80 -38.20
N VAL A 418 5.70 1.23 -38.81
CA VAL A 418 5.18 -0.11 -38.48
C VAL A 418 6.20 -1.24 -38.71
N GLU A 419 7.20 -1.00 -39.58
CA GLU A 419 8.30 -1.94 -39.85
C GLU A 419 9.48 -1.79 -38.88
N SER A 420 9.50 -0.73 -38.08
CA SER A 420 10.57 -0.51 -37.11
C SER A 420 10.59 -1.64 -36.08
N ARG A 421 11.79 -2.13 -35.77
CA ARG A 421 12.05 -3.10 -34.68
C ARG A 421 13.16 -2.62 -33.75
N ASN A 422 13.67 -1.42 -34.00
CA ASN A 422 14.68 -0.78 -33.19
C ASN A 422 14.47 0.74 -33.12
N TYR A 423 14.99 1.34 -32.06
CA TYR A 423 15.06 2.77 -31.88
C TYR A 423 16.25 3.11 -31.00
N ILE A 424 17.05 4.08 -31.42
CA ILE A 424 18.21 4.53 -30.66
C ILE A 424 18.19 6.04 -30.53
N TYR A 425 18.31 6.53 -29.30
CA TYR A 425 18.31 7.96 -29.03
C TYR A 425 19.20 8.31 -27.84
N ARG A 426 19.58 9.58 -27.75
CA ARG A 426 20.34 10.11 -26.62
C ARG A 426 19.33 10.71 -25.62
N PRO A 427 19.12 10.10 -24.44
CA PRO A 427 18.22 10.66 -23.43
C PRO A 427 18.76 12.01 -22.92
N GLN A 428 17.85 12.90 -22.54
CA GLN A 428 18.20 14.21 -21.96
C GLN A 428 18.26 14.16 -20.43
N GLU A 429 17.74 13.09 -19.84
CA GLU A 429 17.59 12.87 -18.41
C GLU A 429 18.88 12.30 -17.82
N THR A 430 19.84 13.15 -17.48
CA THR A 430 21.09 12.70 -16.84
C THR A 430 20.84 12.23 -15.41
N GLY A 431 21.28 11.00 -15.09
CA GLY A 431 21.33 10.45 -13.73
C GLY A 431 20.10 9.69 -13.22
N ASN A 432 19.01 9.63 -14.00
CA ASN A 432 17.78 8.96 -13.59
C ASN A 432 17.58 7.58 -14.25
N LEU A 433 16.79 6.73 -13.60
CA LEU A 433 16.28 5.51 -14.22
C LEU A 433 15.16 5.90 -15.20
N VAL A 434 15.28 5.50 -16.46
CA VAL A 434 14.23 5.73 -17.47
C VAL A 434 13.58 4.40 -17.82
N TYR A 435 12.26 4.36 -17.76
CA TYR A 435 11.43 3.21 -18.13
C TYR A 435 10.91 3.42 -19.56
N TYR A 436 10.78 2.34 -20.31
CA TYR A 436 10.29 2.33 -21.68
C TYR A 436 9.27 1.22 -21.87
N ARG A 437 8.24 1.51 -22.67
CA ARG A 437 7.31 0.51 -23.22
C ARG A 437 6.97 0.88 -24.66
N LEU A 438 6.60 -0.11 -25.47
CA LEU A 438 6.07 0.14 -26.81
C LEU A 438 4.55 -0.02 -26.77
N ARG A 439 3.85 0.91 -27.41
CA ARG A 439 2.43 0.85 -27.72
C ARG A 439 2.27 0.51 -29.20
N ALA A 440 1.42 -0.47 -29.52
CA ALA A 440 1.00 -0.75 -30.88
C ALA A 440 -0.50 -0.52 -31.00
N ASP A 441 -0.91 0.33 -31.93
CA ASP A 441 -2.30 0.49 -32.33
C ASP A 441 -2.52 -0.34 -33.60
N LEU A 442 -3.52 -1.21 -33.62
CA LEU A 442 -3.84 -2.08 -34.76
C LEU A 442 -4.92 -1.45 -35.65
N ALA A 443 -5.05 -1.96 -36.88
CA ALA A 443 -6.03 -1.46 -37.84
C ALA A 443 -7.49 -1.68 -37.39
N ASP A 444 -7.74 -2.70 -36.54
CA ASP A 444 -9.04 -2.97 -35.89
C ASP A 444 -9.37 -2.01 -34.73
N GLY A 445 -8.46 -1.09 -34.38
CA GLY A 445 -8.64 -0.10 -33.32
C GLY A 445 -8.17 -0.57 -31.93
N ARG A 446 -7.68 -1.81 -31.79
CA ARG A 446 -7.12 -2.32 -30.54
C ARG A 446 -5.73 -1.73 -30.27
N ARG A 447 -5.40 -1.64 -29.00
CA ARG A 447 -4.13 -1.09 -28.51
C ARG A 447 -3.45 -2.08 -27.58
N TYR A 448 -2.22 -2.43 -27.89
CA TYR A 448 -1.41 -3.34 -27.10
C TYR A 448 -0.16 -2.64 -26.56
N TYR A 449 0.32 -3.11 -25.41
CA TYR A 449 1.57 -2.66 -24.81
C TYR A 449 2.55 -3.82 -24.67
N SER A 450 3.83 -3.55 -24.89
CA SER A 450 4.91 -4.49 -24.56
C SER A 450 5.13 -4.58 -23.05
N ASN A 451 5.99 -5.51 -22.62
CA ASN A 451 6.64 -5.39 -21.31
C ASN A 451 7.36 -4.03 -21.16
N THR A 452 7.48 -3.57 -19.92
CA THR A 452 8.31 -2.38 -19.61
C THR A 452 9.76 -2.80 -19.39
N VAL A 453 10.70 -2.05 -19.96
CA VAL A 453 12.14 -2.18 -19.68
C VAL A 453 12.63 -0.90 -19.02
N ASN A 454 13.67 -0.99 -18.19
CA ASN A 454 14.31 0.17 -17.61
C ASN A 454 15.78 0.22 -18.03
N ILE A 455 16.26 1.43 -18.29
CA ILE A 455 17.66 1.71 -18.58
C ILE A 455 18.09 2.81 -17.63
N ARG A 456 19.09 2.52 -16.80
CA ARG A 456 19.62 3.47 -15.83
C ARG A 456 20.67 4.35 -16.52
N GLU A 457 20.46 5.65 -16.48
CA GLU A 457 21.52 6.60 -16.81
C GLU A 457 22.60 6.55 -15.73
N TYR A 458 23.87 6.50 -16.14
CA TYR A 458 24.92 6.71 -15.17
C TYR A 458 24.89 8.19 -14.81
N GLU A 459 24.63 8.49 -13.53
CA GLU A 459 25.16 9.72 -12.95
C GLU A 459 26.64 9.80 -13.37
N THR A 460 27.03 10.91 -14.00
CA THR A 460 28.44 11.30 -14.08
C THR A 460 28.90 11.51 -12.63
N GLY A 461 29.33 10.41 -12.00
CA GLY A 461 29.62 10.31 -10.59
C GLY A 461 31.03 9.78 -10.39
N GLU A 462 31.71 10.36 -9.42
CA GLU A 462 33.12 10.30 -9.08
C GLU A 462 33.66 8.92 -8.65
N ARG A 463 33.03 7.79 -9.03
CA ARG A 463 33.46 6.43 -8.64
C ARG A 463 33.26 5.37 -9.74
N PRO A 464 34.04 4.28 -9.75
CA PRO A 464 33.81 3.14 -10.64
C PRO A 464 32.52 2.40 -10.31
N ARG A 465 31.92 1.76 -11.33
CA ARG A 465 30.69 0.97 -11.20
C ARG A 465 30.75 -0.29 -12.06
N LEU A 466 30.17 -1.38 -11.55
CA LEU A 466 29.93 -2.60 -12.32
C LEU A 466 28.99 -2.31 -13.51
N MET A 467 29.36 -2.74 -14.72
CA MET A 467 28.55 -2.57 -15.93
C MET A 467 27.47 -3.64 -16.07
N THR A 468 27.73 -4.83 -15.51
CA THR A 468 26.79 -5.95 -15.48
C THR A 468 26.82 -6.61 -14.10
N ASN A 469 25.64 -6.92 -13.57
CA ASN A 469 25.47 -7.65 -12.32
C ASN A 469 24.10 -8.36 -12.35
N PRO A 470 24.03 -9.71 -12.44
CA PRO A 470 25.13 -10.65 -12.34
C PRO A 470 26.13 -10.56 -13.49
N ALA A 471 27.41 -10.71 -13.17
CA ALA A 471 28.50 -10.84 -14.13
C ALA A 471 28.65 -12.30 -14.57
N THR A 472 29.05 -12.50 -15.82
CA THR A 472 29.39 -13.82 -16.35
C THR A 472 30.71 -14.30 -15.76
N ALA A 473 30.79 -15.59 -15.38
CA ALA A 473 32.06 -16.19 -14.96
C ALA A 473 33.20 -15.90 -15.96
N GLY A 474 34.37 -15.50 -15.44
CA GLY A 474 35.57 -15.18 -16.23
C GLY A 474 35.75 -13.71 -16.58
N ALA A 475 34.70 -12.88 -16.63
CA ALA A 475 34.81 -11.46 -16.98
C ALA A 475 33.86 -10.56 -16.18
N VAL A 476 34.43 -9.69 -15.33
CA VAL A 476 33.67 -8.62 -14.64
C VAL A 476 33.94 -7.29 -15.35
N GLN A 477 32.90 -6.69 -15.92
CA GLN A 477 33.01 -5.42 -16.62
C GLN A 477 32.79 -4.25 -15.66
N VAL A 478 33.72 -3.29 -15.62
CA VAL A 478 33.68 -2.10 -14.76
C VAL A 478 33.94 -0.86 -15.59
N ASN A 479 33.14 0.18 -15.41
CA ASN A 479 33.42 1.51 -15.94
C ASN A 479 33.96 2.40 -14.82
N SER A 480 35.10 3.05 -15.05
CA SER A 480 35.80 3.86 -14.05
C SER A 480 35.99 5.30 -14.54
N PRO A 481 35.67 6.32 -13.73
CA PRO A 481 35.77 7.72 -14.16
C PRO A 481 37.19 8.30 -14.04
N ALA A 482 38.08 7.65 -13.28
CA ALA A 482 39.47 8.04 -13.10
C ALA A 482 40.32 6.80 -12.74
N ALA A 483 41.55 6.99 -12.27
CA ALA A 483 42.37 5.88 -11.79
C ALA A 483 41.91 5.43 -10.39
N PHE A 484 41.44 4.17 -10.27
CA PHE A 484 40.97 3.59 -9.01
C PHE A 484 41.67 2.27 -8.70
N ALA A 485 42.04 2.07 -7.44
CA ALA A 485 42.37 0.72 -6.98
C ALA A 485 41.08 -0.07 -6.81
N TYR A 486 41.08 -1.36 -7.15
CA TYR A 486 39.98 -2.26 -6.83
C TYR A 486 40.46 -3.50 -6.06
N ARG A 487 39.57 -4.09 -5.26
CA ARG A 487 39.72 -5.44 -4.71
C ARG A 487 38.38 -6.17 -4.71
N ILE A 488 38.39 -7.45 -5.10
CA ILE A 488 37.24 -8.35 -4.98
C ILE A 488 37.47 -9.26 -3.79
N MET A 489 36.47 -9.39 -2.94
CA MET A 489 36.49 -10.16 -1.70
C MET A 489 35.35 -11.17 -1.67
N ASP A 490 35.56 -12.32 -1.03
CA ASP A 490 34.45 -13.20 -0.65
C ASP A 490 33.64 -12.61 0.52
N ILE A 491 32.55 -13.27 0.89
CA ILE A 491 31.67 -12.82 1.99
C ILE A 491 32.35 -12.81 3.35
N ASN A 492 33.46 -13.55 3.51
CA ASN A 492 34.27 -13.58 4.72
C ASN A 492 35.37 -12.50 4.72
N GLY A 493 35.40 -11.63 3.70
CA GLY A 493 36.37 -10.55 3.58
C GLY A 493 37.74 -10.97 3.04
N ARG A 494 37.91 -12.22 2.58
CA ARG A 494 39.16 -12.68 1.97
C ARG A 494 39.29 -12.05 0.58
N ILE A 495 40.40 -11.34 0.35
CA ILE A 495 40.72 -10.76 -0.96
C ILE A 495 41.06 -11.87 -1.94
N LEU A 496 40.34 -11.92 -3.06
CA LEU A 496 40.51 -12.91 -4.13
C LEU A 496 41.30 -12.34 -5.31
N THR A 497 41.05 -11.08 -5.66
CA THR A 497 41.82 -10.36 -6.68
C THR A 497 41.84 -8.86 -6.38
N ARG A 498 42.84 -8.16 -6.88
CA ARG A 498 43.00 -6.70 -6.75
C ARG A 498 43.77 -6.16 -7.95
N GLY A 499 43.58 -4.88 -8.25
CA GLY A 499 44.31 -4.22 -9.32
C GLY A 499 44.02 -2.72 -9.38
N GLN A 500 44.36 -2.13 -10.52
CA GLN A 500 44.09 -0.74 -10.83
C GLN A 500 43.19 -0.66 -12.05
N LEU A 501 42.28 0.29 -12.04
CA LEU A 501 41.46 0.71 -13.17
C LEU A 501 42.01 2.05 -13.65
N GLY A 502 42.02 2.26 -14.96
CA GLY A 502 42.20 3.58 -15.55
C GLY A 502 40.84 4.27 -15.73
N GLN A 503 40.84 5.40 -16.44
CA GLN A 503 39.60 6.01 -16.90
C GLN A 503 39.03 5.22 -18.09
N GLY A 504 37.74 4.90 -18.05
CA GLY A 504 37.01 4.17 -19.08
C GLY A 504 36.57 2.77 -18.65
N SER A 505 36.24 1.95 -19.65
CA SER A 505 35.75 0.58 -19.45
C SER A 505 36.91 -0.41 -19.31
N HIS A 506 36.79 -1.30 -18.34
CA HIS A 506 37.78 -2.32 -18.00
C HIS A 506 37.12 -3.68 -17.78
N THR A 507 37.77 -4.72 -18.29
CA THR A 507 37.43 -6.10 -17.97
C THR A 507 38.38 -6.62 -16.89
N ILE A 508 37.85 -6.92 -15.71
CA ILE A 508 38.58 -7.61 -14.65
C ILE A 508 38.48 -9.12 -14.90
N ASN A 509 39.63 -9.77 -15.03
CA ASN A 509 39.69 -11.22 -15.13
C ASN A 509 39.20 -11.85 -13.81
N SER A 510 38.13 -12.64 -13.92
CA SER A 510 37.47 -13.27 -12.79
C SER A 510 37.39 -14.79 -12.93
N THR A 511 38.30 -15.43 -13.69
CA THR A 511 38.33 -16.89 -13.83
C THR A 511 38.49 -17.64 -12.51
N GLN A 512 39.07 -17.00 -11.48
CA GLN A 512 39.15 -17.55 -10.13
C GLN A 512 37.85 -17.43 -9.30
N LEU A 513 36.83 -16.71 -9.80
CA LEU A 513 35.54 -16.57 -9.11
C LEU A 513 34.61 -17.70 -9.60
N VAL A 514 34.13 -18.50 -8.66
CA VAL A 514 33.08 -19.50 -8.91
C VAL A 514 31.70 -18.84 -8.82
N HIS A 515 30.63 -19.55 -9.20
CA HIS A 515 29.29 -19.01 -9.09
C HIS A 515 28.99 -18.69 -7.62
N GLY A 516 28.58 -17.46 -7.34
CA GLY A 516 28.46 -16.99 -5.96
C GLY A 516 28.42 -15.48 -5.80
N MET A 517 28.39 -15.05 -4.55
CA MET A 517 28.29 -13.66 -4.15
C MET A 517 29.62 -13.15 -3.59
N TYR A 518 30.03 -11.99 -4.10
CA TYR A 518 31.29 -11.32 -3.78
C TYR A 518 31.04 -9.84 -3.50
N MET A 519 32.05 -9.17 -2.94
CA MET A 519 32.08 -7.72 -2.78
C MET A 519 33.23 -7.16 -3.61
N ILE A 520 32.98 -6.19 -4.47
CA ILE A 520 34.04 -5.41 -5.13
C ILE A 520 34.13 -4.05 -4.48
N GLN A 521 35.33 -3.68 -4.03
CA GLN A 521 35.60 -2.39 -3.43
C GLN A 521 36.53 -1.58 -4.34
N PHE A 522 36.22 -0.30 -4.50
CA PHE A 522 37.01 0.69 -5.23
C PHE A 522 37.57 1.73 -4.25
N THR A 523 38.80 2.18 -4.47
CA THR A 523 39.49 3.15 -3.61
C THR A 523 40.24 4.20 -4.43
N ILE A 524 40.07 5.49 -4.08
CA ILE A 524 40.88 6.62 -4.54
C ILE A 524 41.05 7.60 -3.38
N ASN A 525 42.23 8.21 -3.19
CA ASN A 525 42.46 9.29 -2.22
C ASN A 525 41.80 9.07 -0.83
N ASN A 526 41.97 7.88 -0.24
CA ASN A 526 41.38 7.43 1.03
C ASN A 526 39.84 7.31 1.10
N GLN A 527 39.13 7.53 0.00
CA GLN A 527 37.70 7.22 -0.12
C GLN A 527 37.51 5.79 -0.63
N GLN A 528 36.49 5.10 -0.11
CA GLN A 528 36.17 3.72 -0.49
C GLN A 528 34.70 3.59 -0.85
N TRP A 529 34.41 2.83 -1.89
CA TRP A 529 33.06 2.45 -2.31
C TRP A 529 33.01 0.94 -2.50
N THR A 530 31.92 0.31 -2.09
CA THR A 530 31.78 -1.14 -2.20
C THR A 530 30.47 -1.48 -2.88
N ASP A 531 30.55 -2.26 -3.96
CA ASP A 531 29.39 -2.81 -4.66
C ASP A 531 29.32 -4.34 -4.45
N LYS A 532 28.09 -4.85 -4.43
CA LYS A 532 27.83 -6.30 -4.41
C LYS A 532 28.01 -6.86 -5.83
N LEU A 533 28.78 -7.93 -5.98
CA LEU A 533 29.03 -8.62 -7.24
C LEU A 533 28.46 -10.04 -7.19
N LEU A 534 27.50 -10.35 -8.04
CA LEU A 534 26.99 -11.71 -8.23
C LEU A 534 27.65 -12.31 -9.49
N VAL A 535 28.28 -13.47 -9.37
CA VAL A 535 28.85 -14.22 -10.52
C VAL A 535 27.96 -15.41 -10.81
N ARG A 536 27.53 -15.54 -12.07
CA ARG A 536 26.67 -16.62 -12.57
C ARG A 536 27.39 -17.60 -13.48
#